data_AF-A0A3D8QUL5-F1
#
_entry.id   AF-A0A3D8QUL5-F1
#
_cell.length_a   1.000
_cell.length_b   1.000
_cell.length_c   1.000
_cell.angle_alpha   90.00
_cell.angle_beta   90.00
_cell.angle_gamma   90.00
#
_symmetry.space_group_name_H-M   'P 1'
#
loop_
_entity.id
_entity.type
_entity.pdbx_description
1 polymer ?
#
loop_
_entity_poly.entity_id
_entity_poly.type
_entity_poly.pdbx_seq_one_letter_code
_entity_poly.pdbx_strand_id
1 'polypeptide(L)'
;MRLTQTLLLSTTALWSLVSADVEFASPAAGASVAGGTPFLVSWRDSGIAPSLIDLTSYELSLYSGSNDNPQQLYSISTNTFSATSGNTVSVTIPQDIGGDGINAYFFGMISTLVAGGTVVNYSDRFTITGMTGFFAPSVKTALVSVSGTSGPNSTSDFAGALVVNKRATATAVVDAAQYATPYESQTGVIRYASMQPVPGSTITATNTAPLFATSSVVLATTYLTSATIVTTVTQSGTQSVSSHANTASAAPMPSDDMAKFLARWKD
;
A
#
# COMPACT_ATOMS: atom_id res chain seq x y z
N MET A 1 36.17 -44.96 18.09
CA MET A 1 34.85 -44.74 17.44
C MET A 1 33.96 -44.17 18.53
N ARG A 2 33.45 -42.93 18.50
CA ARG A 2 32.71 -42.25 17.42
C ARG A 2 32.92 -40.72 17.55
N LEU A 3 33.21 -40.05 16.44
CA LEU A 3 33.08 -38.60 16.33
C LEU A 3 31.61 -38.26 16.08
N THR A 4 31.02 -37.43 16.94
CA THR A 4 29.71 -36.81 16.72
C THR A 4 29.89 -35.57 15.87
N GLN A 5 29.42 -35.64 14.63
CA GLN A 5 29.45 -34.56 13.65
C GLN A 5 28.16 -33.74 13.79
N THR A 6 28.24 -32.55 14.36
CA THR A 6 27.11 -31.61 14.48
C THR A 6 26.91 -30.92 13.14
N LEU A 7 25.80 -31.23 12.47
CA LEU A 7 25.38 -30.63 11.21
C LEU A 7 24.71 -29.27 11.50
N LEU A 8 25.40 -28.15 11.21
CA LEU A 8 24.77 -26.83 11.15
C LEU A 8 24.04 -26.69 9.80
N LEU A 9 22.70 -26.70 9.81
CA LEU A 9 21.88 -26.24 8.69
C LEU A 9 21.83 -24.71 8.73
N SER A 10 22.66 -24.05 7.92
CA SER A 10 22.51 -22.64 7.58
C SER A 10 21.39 -22.48 6.54
N THR A 11 20.18 -22.16 7.00
CA THR A 11 19.07 -21.74 6.12
C THR A 11 19.34 -20.34 5.59
N THR A 12 19.95 -20.24 4.41
CA THR A 12 20.00 -18.99 3.64
C THR A 12 18.61 -18.74 3.04
N ALA A 13 17.81 -17.92 3.72
CA ALA A 13 16.62 -17.35 3.10
C ALA A 13 17.07 -16.45 1.93
N LEU A 14 16.72 -16.82 0.70
CA LEU A 14 16.79 -15.92 -0.43
C LEU A 14 15.61 -14.96 -0.31
N TRP A 15 15.86 -13.78 0.27
CA TRP A 15 14.88 -12.69 0.23
C TRP A 15 14.93 -12.12 -1.18
N SER A 16 13.88 -12.36 -1.96
CA SER A 16 13.64 -11.58 -3.17
C SER A 16 13.58 -10.12 -2.77
N LEU A 17 14.58 -9.33 -3.19
CA LEU A 17 14.61 -7.88 -3.06
C LEU A 17 13.54 -7.29 -4.00
N VAL A 18 12.28 -7.41 -3.60
CA VAL A 18 11.30 -6.41 -4.02
C VAL A 18 11.64 -5.17 -3.20
N SER A 19 12.04 -4.10 -3.88
CA SER A 19 12.43 -2.87 -3.22
C SER A 19 11.32 -1.83 -3.38
N ALA A 20 11.04 -1.11 -2.30
CA ALA A 20 9.81 -0.38 -2.04
C ALA A 20 10.04 0.75 -1.02
N ASP A 21 9.02 1.50 -0.63
CA ASP A 21 9.17 2.77 0.08
C ASP A 21 9.43 2.59 1.60
N VAL A 22 9.62 3.68 2.34
CA VAL A 22 9.99 3.69 3.76
C VAL A 22 8.84 3.24 4.68
N GLU A 23 9.10 2.21 5.50
CA GLU A 23 8.27 1.81 6.65
C GLU A 23 9.06 1.94 7.97
N PHE A 24 8.62 2.81 8.87
CA PHE A 24 9.24 2.94 10.20
C PHE A 24 9.08 1.67 11.06
N ALA A 25 10.18 1.25 11.67
CA ALA A 25 10.24 0.12 12.60
C ALA A 25 10.52 0.57 14.06
N SER A 26 11.24 1.68 14.26
CA SER A 26 11.53 2.24 15.58
C SER A 26 11.40 3.77 15.57
N PRO A 27 10.77 4.39 16.58
CA PRO A 27 10.12 3.77 17.74
C PRO A 27 8.88 2.96 17.34
N ALA A 28 8.61 1.88 18.09
CA ALA A 28 7.41 1.07 17.89
C ALA A 28 6.15 1.86 18.27
N ALA A 29 5.00 1.45 17.75
CA ALA A 29 3.71 2.06 18.07
C ALA A 29 3.46 2.06 19.59
N GLY A 30 3.26 3.23 20.17
CA GLY A 30 3.04 3.43 21.60
C GLY A 30 4.30 3.38 22.47
N ALA A 31 5.49 3.25 21.88
CA ALA A 31 6.74 3.25 22.63
C ALA A 31 6.95 4.58 23.36
N SER A 32 7.78 4.56 24.41
CA SER A 32 8.22 5.75 25.13
C SER A 32 9.73 5.91 25.00
N VAL A 33 10.18 7.11 24.63
CA VAL A 33 11.59 7.48 24.51
C VAL A 33 11.88 8.74 25.31
N ALA A 34 13.10 8.92 25.80
CA ALA A 34 13.45 10.09 26.60
C ALA A 34 13.94 11.26 25.73
N GLY A 35 13.31 12.42 25.88
CA GLY A 35 13.78 13.68 25.29
C GLY A 35 15.15 14.08 25.85
N GLY A 36 15.96 14.75 25.04
CA GLY A 36 17.32 15.18 25.38
C GLY A 36 18.37 14.06 25.35
N THR A 37 17.96 12.81 25.08
CA THR A 37 18.87 11.67 24.97
C THR A 37 18.87 11.10 23.55
N PRO A 38 20.01 10.61 23.05
CA PRO A 38 20.08 9.98 21.74
C PRO A 38 19.35 8.64 21.74
N PHE A 39 18.53 8.40 20.72
CA PHE A 39 17.90 7.10 20.46
C PHE A 39 17.88 6.79 18.97
N LEU A 40 17.69 5.52 18.62
CA LEU A 40 17.70 5.05 17.24
C LEU A 40 16.31 5.08 16.61
N VAL A 41 16.21 5.79 15.50
CA VAL A 41 15.10 5.68 14.54
C VAL A 41 15.53 4.70 13.46
N SER A 42 14.68 3.73 13.17
CA SER A 42 14.94 2.73 12.13
C SER A 42 13.74 2.54 11.24
N TRP A 43 14.00 2.21 9.98
CA TRP A 43 12.99 1.90 8.98
C TRP A 43 13.43 0.69 8.16
N ARG A 44 12.48 0.13 7.42
CA ARG A 44 12.68 -0.96 6.48
C ARG A 44 11.96 -0.63 5.17
N ASP A 45 12.21 -1.48 4.20
CA ASP A 45 11.52 -1.49 2.93
C ASP A 45 10.08 -2.03 3.10
N SER A 46 9.09 -1.28 2.64
CA SER A 46 7.65 -1.53 2.86
C SER A 46 7.04 -2.58 1.92
N GLY A 47 7.74 -2.99 0.85
CA GLY A 47 7.16 -3.79 -0.23
C GLY A 47 6.19 -3.06 -1.19
N ILE A 48 5.93 -1.76 -1.00
CA ILE A 48 5.06 -0.92 -1.85
C ILE A 48 5.87 0.11 -2.67
N ALA A 49 5.58 0.25 -3.97
CA ALA A 49 6.23 1.24 -4.84
C ALA A 49 5.89 2.70 -4.44
N PRO A 50 6.83 3.66 -4.57
CA PRO A 50 8.13 3.58 -5.28
C PRO A 50 9.22 2.85 -4.47
N SER A 51 10.26 2.38 -5.16
CA SER A 51 11.34 1.60 -4.54
C SER A 51 12.29 2.45 -3.70
N LEU A 52 12.89 1.92 -2.63
CA LEU A 52 13.99 2.58 -1.90
C LEU A 52 15.14 2.97 -2.85
N ILE A 53 15.37 2.19 -3.91
CA ILE A 53 16.40 2.50 -4.93
C ILE A 53 16.03 3.70 -5.81
N ASP A 54 14.73 4.00 -5.90
CA ASP A 54 14.21 5.14 -6.64
C ASP A 54 14.22 6.42 -5.79
N LEU A 55 14.67 6.33 -4.52
CA LEU A 55 14.80 7.46 -3.61
C LEU A 55 16.25 7.97 -3.58
N THR A 56 16.42 9.29 -3.59
CA THR A 56 17.73 9.96 -3.61
C THR A 56 18.12 10.48 -2.24
N SER A 57 17.22 11.21 -1.59
CA SER A 57 17.41 11.84 -0.30
C SER A 57 16.15 11.78 0.54
N TYR A 58 16.32 11.94 1.85
CA TYR A 58 15.23 12.13 2.78
C TYR A 58 15.47 13.30 3.73
N GLU A 59 14.39 13.95 4.13
CA GLU A 59 14.33 14.81 5.31
C GLU A 59 13.50 14.11 6.39
N LEU A 60 14.11 13.90 7.56
CA LEU A 60 13.43 13.37 8.74
C LEU A 60 13.08 14.51 9.69
N SER A 61 11.82 14.56 10.09
CA SER A 61 11.28 15.58 10.98
C SER A 61 10.36 14.97 12.04
N LEU A 62 10.30 15.62 13.20
CA LEU A 62 9.37 15.30 14.28
C LEU A 62 8.07 16.08 14.08
N TYR A 63 6.95 15.38 14.20
CA TYR A 63 5.61 15.94 14.07
C TYR A 63 4.77 15.66 15.32
N SER A 64 3.71 16.46 15.47
CA SER A 64 2.61 16.25 16.39
C SER A 64 1.28 16.70 15.76
N GLY A 65 0.21 16.79 16.55
CA GLY A 65 -1.14 17.11 16.08
C GLY A 65 -1.94 15.86 15.70
N SER A 66 -2.94 16.02 14.83
CA SER A 66 -3.85 14.96 14.39
C SER A 66 -3.34 14.23 13.14
N ASN A 67 -3.99 13.13 12.77
CA ASN A 67 -3.62 12.39 11.56
C ASN A 67 -4.01 13.14 10.27
N ASP A 68 -5.06 13.96 10.33
CA ASP A 68 -5.53 14.74 9.16
C ASP A 68 -4.77 16.06 8.99
N ASN A 69 -4.16 16.57 10.06
CA ASN A 69 -3.40 17.80 10.04
C ASN A 69 -2.10 17.66 10.86
N PRO A 70 -1.10 16.93 10.32
CA PRO A 70 0.21 16.81 10.95
C PRO A 70 0.87 18.20 11.05
N GLN A 71 1.50 18.47 12.19
CA GLN A 71 2.19 19.73 12.46
C GLN A 71 3.65 19.45 12.77
N GLN A 72 4.55 19.98 11.94
CA GLN A 72 5.99 19.81 12.14
C GLN A 72 6.44 20.60 13.37
N LEU A 73 7.18 19.95 14.25
CA LEU A 73 7.76 20.56 15.45
C LEU A 73 9.27 20.79 15.29
N TYR A 74 9.96 19.87 14.62
CA TYR A 74 11.42 19.87 14.54
C TYR A 74 11.92 19.23 13.24
N SER A 75 12.87 19.87 12.56
CA SER A 75 13.68 19.20 11.52
C SER A 75 14.88 18.53 12.17
N ILE A 76 15.06 17.24 11.94
CA ILE A 76 16.11 16.45 12.59
C ILE A 76 17.33 16.33 11.69
N SER A 77 17.12 15.84 10.46
CA SER A 77 18.23 15.56 9.56
C SER A 77 17.79 15.50 8.12
N THR A 78 18.68 15.89 7.22
CA THR A 78 18.59 15.63 5.79
C THR A 78 19.76 14.73 5.40
N ASN A 79 19.49 13.62 4.72
CA ASN A 79 20.53 12.68 4.31
C ASN A 79 20.20 12.03 2.96
N THR A 80 21.17 11.36 2.36
CA THR A 80 20.96 10.57 1.14
C THR A 80 20.60 9.13 1.48
N PHE A 81 19.74 8.53 0.66
CA PHE A 81 19.57 7.09 0.72
C PHE A 81 20.84 6.42 0.19
N SER A 82 21.31 5.39 0.88
CA SER A 82 22.46 4.61 0.48
C SER A 82 22.13 3.14 0.65
N ALA A 83 22.33 2.36 -0.42
CA ALA A 83 22.09 0.92 -0.43
C ALA A 83 23.06 0.12 0.48
N THR A 84 24.09 0.77 1.04
CA THR A 84 25.15 0.15 1.82
C THR A 84 25.17 0.57 3.29
N SER A 85 24.48 1.65 3.66
CA SER A 85 24.35 2.06 5.06
C SER A 85 23.03 1.54 5.62
N GLY A 86 23.05 1.07 6.87
CA GLY A 86 21.84 0.56 7.52
C GLY A 86 20.75 1.63 7.59
N ASN A 87 19.50 1.23 7.44
CA ASN A 87 18.29 2.07 7.48
C ASN A 87 17.98 2.58 8.91
N THR A 88 18.97 3.24 9.52
CA THR A 88 18.93 3.69 10.91
C THR A 88 19.61 5.04 11.06
N VAL A 89 19.06 5.91 11.91
CA VAL A 89 19.67 7.20 12.28
C VAL A 89 19.56 7.41 13.79
N SER A 90 20.64 7.88 14.40
CA SER A 90 20.65 8.29 15.80
C SER A 90 20.14 9.72 15.90
N VAL A 91 19.09 9.93 16.68
CA VAL A 91 18.44 11.24 16.82
C VAL A 91 18.43 11.66 18.28
N THR A 92 18.64 12.96 18.52
CA THR A 92 18.47 13.58 19.83
C THR A 92 17.43 14.68 19.69
N ILE A 93 16.30 14.53 20.38
CA ILE A 93 15.22 15.51 20.35
C ILE A 93 15.41 16.49 21.51
N PRO A 94 15.60 17.80 21.28
CA PRO A 94 15.70 18.77 22.36
C PRO A 94 14.39 18.85 23.18
N GLN A 95 14.51 18.97 24.51
CA GLN A 95 13.38 18.87 25.44
C GLN A 95 12.40 20.06 25.37
N ASP A 96 12.82 21.18 24.77
CA ASP A 96 12.07 22.43 24.66
C ASP A 96 11.13 22.50 23.43
N ILE A 97 11.20 21.54 22.51
CA ILE A 97 10.49 21.59 21.22
C ILE A 97 9.00 21.19 21.32
N GLY A 98 8.59 20.50 22.37
CA GLY A 98 7.22 19.99 22.51
C GLY A 98 6.80 19.83 23.97
N GLY A 99 5.51 19.58 24.19
CA GLY A 99 4.96 19.33 25.53
C GLY A 99 4.89 17.85 25.90
N ASP A 100 4.60 17.56 27.15
CA ASP A 100 4.32 16.17 27.54
C ASP A 100 2.97 15.70 26.97
N GLY A 101 2.87 14.41 26.62
CA GLY A 101 1.67 13.83 26.04
C GLY A 101 1.88 12.39 25.55
N ILE A 102 0.96 11.51 25.95
CA ILE A 102 0.94 10.10 25.52
C ILE A 102 0.59 10.04 24.03
N ASN A 103 1.42 9.35 23.24
CA ASN A 103 1.25 9.18 21.79
C ASN A 103 1.10 10.50 21.03
N ALA A 104 1.67 11.57 21.56
CA ALA A 104 1.57 12.90 20.99
C ALA A 104 2.50 13.11 19.79
N TYR A 105 3.50 12.25 19.63
CA TYR A 105 4.59 12.42 18.67
C TYR A 105 4.56 11.33 17.60
N PHE A 106 5.00 11.67 16.40
CA PHE A 106 5.28 10.75 15.31
C PHE A 106 6.35 11.34 14.40
N PHE A 107 7.07 10.49 13.67
CA PHE A 107 8.04 10.93 12.66
C PHE A 107 7.37 11.08 11.31
N GLY A 108 7.86 12.04 10.53
CA GLY A 108 7.58 12.18 9.11
C GLY A 108 8.90 12.18 8.35
N MET A 109 8.99 11.39 7.30
CA MET A 109 10.12 11.35 6.38
C MET A 109 9.65 11.76 5.00
N ILE A 110 10.22 12.85 4.47
CA ILE A 110 9.97 13.30 3.10
C ILE A 110 11.11 12.77 2.24
N SER A 111 10.82 11.83 1.37
CA SER A 111 11.76 11.19 0.45
C SER A 111 11.62 11.78 -0.96
N THR A 112 12.74 12.12 -1.61
CA THR A 112 12.77 12.65 -2.98
C THR A 112 13.10 11.56 -3.99
N LEU A 113 12.30 11.43 -5.04
CA LEU A 113 12.49 10.39 -6.07
C LEU A 113 13.49 10.81 -7.15
N VAL A 114 14.20 9.84 -7.73
CA VAL A 114 15.08 10.02 -8.90
C VAL A 114 14.30 10.58 -10.10
N ALA A 115 13.06 10.13 -10.29
CA ALA A 115 12.18 10.55 -11.37
C ALA A 115 11.54 11.94 -11.14
N GLY A 116 11.84 12.59 -10.02
CA GLY A 116 11.15 13.79 -9.55
C GLY A 116 9.89 13.46 -8.74
N GLY A 117 9.49 14.40 -7.88
CA GLY A 117 8.42 14.20 -6.89
C GLY A 117 8.93 13.74 -5.52
N THR A 118 8.02 13.72 -4.56
CA THR A 118 8.21 13.37 -3.16
C THR A 118 7.19 12.36 -2.68
N VAL A 119 7.62 11.55 -1.72
CA VAL A 119 6.74 10.71 -0.90
C VAL A 119 6.99 11.06 0.56
N VAL A 120 5.93 11.17 1.33
CA VAL A 120 5.97 11.43 2.76
C VAL A 120 5.48 10.19 3.48
N ASN A 121 6.34 9.61 4.30
CA ASN A 121 6.03 8.47 5.14
C ASN A 121 5.93 8.89 6.59
N TYR A 122 4.96 8.35 7.31
CA TYR A 122 4.79 8.62 8.73
C TYR A 122 4.97 7.36 9.59
N SER A 123 5.59 7.54 10.76
CA SER A 123 5.67 6.49 11.77
C SER A 123 4.34 6.35 12.51
N ASP A 124 4.20 5.24 13.25
CA ASP A 124 3.19 5.19 14.30
C ASP A 124 3.54 6.19 15.42
N ARG A 125 2.54 6.50 16.23
CA ARG A 125 2.66 7.46 17.33
C ARG A 125 3.42 6.84 18.49
N PHE A 126 4.22 7.67 19.15
CA PHE A 126 5.00 7.33 20.33
C PHE A 126 4.99 8.49 21.32
N THR A 127 5.52 8.24 22.51
CA THR A 127 5.60 9.20 23.62
C THR A 127 7.04 9.64 23.82
N ILE A 128 7.27 10.95 23.97
CA ILE A 128 8.57 11.49 24.38
C ILE A 128 8.45 11.98 25.81
N THR A 129 9.16 11.34 26.74
CA THR A 129 9.14 11.70 28.16
C THR A 129 10.18 12.76 28.48
N GLY A 130 9.93 13.59 29.50
CA GLY A 130 10.89 14.63 29.94
C GLY A 130 10.90 15.88 29.06
N MET A 131 9.86 16.07 28.25
CA MET A 131 9.67 17.29 27.47
C MET A 131 9.23 18.43 28.37
N THR A 132 9.93 19.57 28.28
CA THR A 132 9.69 20.79 29.07
C THR A 132 9.12 21.94 28.24
N GLY A 133 9.03 21.76 26.93
CA GLY A 133 8.44 22.72 26.00
C GLY A 133 6.92 22.78 26.09
N PHE A 134 6.32 23.53 25.15
CA PHE A 134 4.88 23.70 25.07
C PHE A 134 4.38 23.46 23.65
N PHE A 135 3.32 22.67 23.52
CA PHE A 135 2.59 22.60 22.25
C PHE A 135 1.83 23.89 21.98
N ALA A 136 1.89 24.34 20.72
CA ALA A 136 1.03 25.40 20.22
C ALA A 136 -0.47 25.04 20.43
N PRO A 137 -1.36 26.03 20.60
CA PRO A 137 -2.79 25.77 20.85
C PRO A 137 -3.47 24.88 19.79
N SER A 138 -3.06 25.03 18.52
CA SER A 138 -3.53 24.19 17.41
C SER A 138 -3.18 22.71 17.61
N VAL A 139 -1.94 22.43 18.00
CA VAL A 139 -1.45 21.07 18.28
C VAL A 139 -2.18 20.47 19.48
N LYS A 140 -2.36 21.23 20.56
CA LYS A 140 -3.12 20.75 21.74
C LYS A 140 -4.55 20.37 21.38
N THR A 141 -5.22 21.20 20.59
CA THR A 141 -6.60 20.94 20.14
C THR A 141 -6.66 19.69 19.27
N ALA A 142 -5.72 19.56 18.33
CA ALA A 142 -5.64 18.40 17.44
C ALA A 142 -5.29 17.09 18.16
N LEU A 143 -4.56 17.15 19.28
CA LEU A 143 -4.23 15.99 20.09
C LEU A 143 -5.44 15.42 20.85
N VAL A 144 -6.46 16.23 21.15
CA VAL A 144 -7.68 15.75 21.84
C VAL A 144 -8.44 14.72 21.00
N SER A 145 -8.40 14.83 19.67
CA SER A 145 -9.07 13.89 18.77
C SER A 145 -8.25 12.64 18.48
N VAL A 146 -7.01 12.54 18.98
CA VAL A 146 -6.14 11.39 18.75
C VAL A 146 -6.49 10.27 19.72
N SER A 147 -6.84 9.12 19.18
CA SER A 147 -7.00 7.88 19.95
C SER A 147 -6.06 6.79 19.45
N GLY A 148 -5.40 6.10 20.38
CA GLY A 148 -4.49 4.99 20.08
C GLY A 148 -3.09 5.42 19.65
N THR A 149 -2.42 4.54 18.91
CA THR A 149 -0.99 4.68 18.54
C THR A 149 -0.78 4.84 17.04
N SER A 150 -1.86 5.01 16.27
CA SER A 150 -1.78 5.04 14.80
C SER A 150 -1.35 6.41 14.30
N GLY A 151 -0.27 6.46 13.52
CA GLY A 151 0.14 7.69 12.83
C GLY A 151 -0.71 8.05 11.62
N PRO A 152 -0.44 9.20 10.98
CA PRO A 152 -1.02 9.56 9.69
C PRO A 152 -0.72 8.53 8.59
N ASN A 153 -1.50 8.56 7.51
CA ASN A 153 -1.20 7.80 6.30
C ASN A 153 -0.07 8.48 5.52
N SER A 154 0.73 7.68 4.81
CA SER A 154 1.70 8.22 3.85
C SER A 154 0.98 9.01 2.75
N THR A 155 1.69 9.92 2.08
CA THR A 155 1.18 10.71 0.95
C THR A 155 2.25 10.83 -0.13
N SER A 156 1.90 10.97 -1.40
CA SER A 156 2.87 11.22 -2.47
C SER A 156 2.32 12.15 -3.53
N ASP A 157 3.19 13.00 -4.07
CA ASP A 157 2.89 13.84 -5.24
C ASP A 157 3.34 13.18 -6.57
N PHE A 158 3.98 12.00 -6.49
CA PHE A 158 4.52 11.30 -7.66
C PHE A 158 3.41 10.55 -8.41
N ALA A 159 3.28 10.85 -9.70
CA ALA A 159 2.35 10.17 -10.60
C ALA A 159 2.80 8.70 -10.80
N GLY A 160 2.24 7.80 -9.97
CA GLY A 160 2.63 6.39 -9.94
C GLY A 160 3.08 5.89 -8.57
N ALA A 161 2.99 6.69 -7.50
CA ALA A 161 3.16 6.18 -6.15
C ALA A 161 1.87 5.48 -5.69
N LEU A 162 2.00 4.26 -5.18
CA LEU A 162 0.92 3.61 -4.45
C LEU A 162 0.89 4.19 -3.04
N VAL A 163 0.04 5.19 -2.82
CA VAL A 163 -0.18 5.70 -1.46
C VAL A 163 -0.96 4.66 -0.67
N VAL A 164 -0.28 3.96 0.23
CA VAL A 164 -0.91 2.95 1.08
C VAL A 164 -1.46 3.62 2.33
N ASN A 165 -2.78 3.54 2.46
CA ASN A 165 -3.44 3.63 3.76
C ASN A 165 -2.94 2.45 4.59
N LYS A 166 -2.06 2.69 5.56
CA LYS A 166 -1.38 1.68 6.40
C LYS A 166 -2.34 0.73 7.14
N ARG A 167 -3.67 0.97 7.06
CA ARG A 167 -4.73 0.31 7.83
C ARG A 167 -6.01 0.00 7.04
N ALA A 168 -6.05 0.19 5.72
CA ALA A 168 -7.07 -0.42 4.87
C ALA A 168 -6.43 -1.59 4.14
N THR A 169 -7.04 -2.77 4.19
CA THR A 169 -6.70 -3.92 3.32
C THR A 169 -6.44 -3.37 1.92
N ALA A 170 -5.18 -3.48 1.47
CA ALA A 170 -4.61 -2.80 0.31
C ALA A 170 -5.66 -2.47 -0.78
N THR A 171 -6.28 -1.32 -0.62
CA THR A 171 -7.03 -0.65 -1.65
C THR A 171 -6.35 0.69 -1.69
N ALA A 172 -5.32 0.79 -2.53
CA ALA A 172 -4.78 2.09 -2.89
C ALA A 172 -5.99 2.94 -3.26
N VAL A 173 -6.25 4.01 -2.51
CA VAL A 173 -7.26 4.98 -2.91
C VAL A 173 -6.60 5.79 -4.00
N VAL A 174 -6.48 5.14 -5.15
CA VAL A 174 -6.08 5.75 -6.40
C VAL A 174 -7.22 6.69 -6.75
N ASP A 175 -6.92 7.97 -6.98
CA ASP A 175 -7.93 8.93 -7.42
C ASP A 175 -8.64 8.36 -8.66
N ALA A 176 -9.98 8.39 -8.65
CA ALA A 176 -10.80 7.90 -9.75
C ALA A 176 -10.38 8.53 -11.10
N ALA A 177 -9.83 9.74 -11.07
CA ALA A 177 -9.27 10.42 -12.23
C ALA A 177 -8.13 9.62 -12.92
N GLN A 178 -7.35 8.82 -12.19
CA GLN A 178 -6.24 8.06 -12.77
C GLN A 178 -6.71 6.91 -13.68
N TYR A 179 -7.95 6.43 -13.51
CA TYR A 179 -8.55 5.40 -14.36
C TYR A 179 -9.25 5.98 -15.62
N ALA A 180 -9.33 7.31 -15.76
CA ALA A 180 -10.03 7.94 -16.86
C ALA A 180 -9.21 7.95 -18.17
N THR A 181 -7.89 7.89 -18.09
CA THR A 181 -7.00 7.88 -19.26
C THR A 181 -6.96 6.47 -19.89
N PRO A 182 -7.18 6.32 -21.21
CA PRO A 182 -7.05 5.03 -21.88
C PRO A 182 -5.71 4.35 -21.58
N TYR A 183 -5.74 3.05 -21.25
CA TYR A 183 -4.56 2.30 -20.81
C TYR A 183 -3.35 2.45 -21.73
N GLU A 184 -3.59 2.46 -23.04
CA GLU A 184 -2.53 2.60 -24.07
C GLU A 184 -1.91 4.00 -24.14
N SER A 185 -2.60 5.02 -23.64
CA SER A 185 -2.12 6.40 -23.60
C SER A 185 -1.41 6.75 -22.29
N GLN A 186 -1.33 5.82 -21.34
CA GLN A 186 -0.71 6.05 -20.05
C GLN A 186 0.82 5.92 -20.13
N THR A 187 1.50 6.93 -19.60
CA THR A 187 2.96 6.98 -19.44
C THR A 187 3.30 6.86 -17.97
N GLY A 188 4.16 5.91 -17.60
CA GLY A 188 4.56 5.71 -16.20
C GLY A 188 4.95 4.27 -15.90
N VAL A 189 5.60 4.08 -14.75
CA VAL A 189 5.98 2.75 -14.23
C VAL A 189 4.77 1.99 -13.67
N ILE A 190 3.71 2.69 -13.28
CA ILE A 190 2.42 2.11 -12.92
C ILE A 190 1.40 2.48 -14.00
N ARG A 191 0.63 1.48 -14.46
CA ARG A 191 -0.54 1.71 -15.32
C ARG A 191 -1.84 1.39 -14.58
N TYR A 192 -2.90 2.11 -14.90
CA TYR A 192 -4.22 2.02 -14.29
C TYR A 192 -5.21 1.45 -15.30
N ALA A 193 -5.70 0.23 -15.06
CA ALA A 193 -6.71 -0.38 -15.89
C ALA A 193 -8.10 -0.04 -15.35
N SER A 194 -8.95 0.58 -16.19
CA SER A 194 -10.33 0.89 -15.84
C SER A 194 -11.19 -0.37 -15.73
N MET A 195 -12.30 -0.27 -14.99
CA MET A 195 -13.25 -1.38 -14.88
C MET A 195 -13.91 -1.66 -16.23
N GLN A 196 -14.01 -2.94 -16.61
CA GLN A 196 -14.78 -3.33 -17.79
C GLN A 196 -16.26 -2.94 -17.61
N PRO A 197 -16.92 -2.37 -18.63
CA PRO A 197 -18.34 -2.10 -18.58
C PRO A 197 -19.14 -3.37 -18.25
N VAL A 198 -20.10 -3.24 -17.34
CA VAL A 198 -20.98 -4.35 -16.96
C VAL A 198 -21.93 -4.64 -18.12
N PRO A 199 -22.02 -5.89 -18.59
CA PRO A 199 -22.97 -6.24 -19.63
C PRO A 199 -24.41 -6.00 -19.13
N GLY A 200 -25.27 -5.47 -20.01
CA GLY A 200 -26.69 -5.32 -19.71
C GLY A 200 -27.39 -6.67 -19.51
N SER A 201 -28.57 -6.66 -18.89
CA SER A 201 -29.39 -7.87 -18.65
C SER A 201 -30.02 -8.48 -19.91
N THR A 202 -29.94 -7.79 -21.04
CA THR A 202 -30.46 -8.24 -22.33
C THR A 202 -29.44 -8.00 -23.43
N ILE A 203 -29.22 -8.99 -24.29
CA ILE A 203 -28.38 -8.83 -25.49
C ILE A 203 -29.23 -8.13 -26.56
N THR A 204 -29.11 -6.81 -26.65
CA THR A 204 -29.80 -5.96 -27.64
C THR A 204 -28.88 -5.46 -28.76
N ALA A 205 -27.57 -5.66 -28.62
CA ALA A 205 -26.58 -5.19 -29.58
C ALA A 205 -26.55 -6.06 -30.84
N THR A 206 -26.80 -5.46 -32.00
CA THR A 206 -26.62 -6.07 -33.33
C THR A 206 -25.26 -5.77 -33.94
N ASN A 207 -24.50 -4.83 -33.36
CA ASN A 207 -23.14 -4.52 -33.76
C ASN A 207 -22.16 -5.49 -33.07
N THR A 208 -21.54 -6.36 -33.86
CA THR A 208 -20.54 -7.35 -33.40
C THR A 208 -19.10 -6.83 -33.52
N ALA A 209 -18.90 -5.54 -33.81
CA ALA A 209 -17.57 -4.96 -33.85
C ALA A 209 -16.93 -5.02 -32.45
N PRO A 210 -15.64 -5.43 -32.35
CA PRO A 210 -14.90 -5.41 -31.10
C PRO A 210 -14.87 -4.00 -30.49
N LEU A 211 -14.95 -3.91 -29.15
CA LEU A 211 -14.87 -2.63 -28.44
C LEU A 211 -13.52 -1.92 -28.66
N PHE A 212 -12.45 -2.69 -28.86
CA PHE A 212 -11.12 -2.20 -29.17
C PHE A 212 -10.59 -2.90 -30.43
N ALA A 213 -9.79 -2.21 -31.23
CA ALA A 213 -9.12 -2.81 -32.38
C ALA A 213 -8.26 -3.99 -31.91
N THR A 214 -8.19 -5.06 -32.72
CA THR A 214 -7.26 -6.15 -32.47
C THR A 214 -5.85 -5.61 -32.36
N SER A 215 -5.21 -5.80 -31.22
CA SER A 215 -3.82 -5.41 -30.99
C SER A 215 -2.92 -6.10 -32.01
N SER A 216 -2.03 -5.36 -32.65
CA SER A 216 -0.98 -5.96 -33.47
C SER A 216 -0.05 -6.77 -32.57
N VAL A 217 0.13 -8.05 -32.89
CA VAL A 217 1.08 -8.90 -32.17
C VAL A 217 2.44 -8.73 -32.82
N VAL A 218 3.36 -8.09 -32.10
CA VAL A 218 4.77 -8.05 -32.48
C VAL A 218 5.50 -9.08 -31.64
N LEU A 219 5.87 -10.21 -32.26
CA LEU A 219 6.67 -11.23 -31.60
C LEU A 219 8.14 -10.78 -31.57
N ALA A 220 8.76 -10.86 -30.40
CA ALA A 220 10.17 -10.50 -30.25
C ALA A 220 11.05 -11.50 -31.01
N THR A 221 11.83 -11.00 -31.97
CA THR A 221 12.84 -11.77 -32.72
C THR A 221 14.25 -11.63 -32.13
N THR A 222 14.42 -10.71 -31.17
CA THR A 222 15.65 -10.45 -30.40
C THR A 222 15.33 -10.23 -28.93
N TYR A 223 16.36 -10.24 -28.07
CA TYR A 223 16.18 -9.94 -26.64
C TYR A 223 15.63 -8.52 -26.45
N LEU A 224 14.48 -8.43 -25.80
CA LEU A 224 13.86 -7.15 -25.43
C LEU A 224 14.66 -6.49 -24.32
N THR A 225 14.63 -5.15 -24.29
CA THR A 225 15.13 -4.37 -23.17
C THR A 225 14.33 -4.67 -21.91
N SER A 226 14.95 -4.46 -20.73
CA SER A 226 14.25 -4.60 -19.45
C SER A 226 12.93 -3.83 -19.45
N ALA A 227 11.87 -4.46 -18.95
CA ALA A 227 10.55 -3.86 -18.88
C ALA A 227 10.57 -2.57 -18.05
N THR A 228 9.90 -1.54 -18.54
CA THR A 228 9.77 -0.23 -17.87
C THR A 228 8.53 -0.14 -16.99
N ILE A 229 7.55 -1.03 -17.20
CA ILE A 229 6.30 -1.08 -16.42
C ILE A 229 6.51 -2.04 -15.25
N VAL A 230 6.31 -1.54 -14.04
CA VAL A 230 6.51 -2.27 -12.79
C VAL A 230 5.22 -2.96 -12.36
N THR A 231 4.07 -2.29 -12.45
CA THR A 231 2.79 -2.89 -12.05
C THR A 231 1.59 -2.26 -12.76
N THR A 232 0.48 -3.00 -12.77
CA THR A 232 -0.82 -2.53 -13.25
C THR A 232 -1.82 -2.60 -12.11
N VAL A 233 -2.47 -1.48 -11.82
CA VAL A 233 -3.55 -1.40 -10.83
C VAL A 233 -4.89 -1.44 -11.55
N THR A 234 -5.69 -2.45 -11.29
CA THR A 234 -7.04 -2.57 -11.83
C THR A 234 -8.05 -1.92 -10.88
N GLN A 235 -8.95 -1.09 -11.41
CA GLN A 235 -10.03 -0.49 -10.64
C GLN A 235 -10.90 -1.57 -9.99
N SER A 236 -11.19 -1.44 -8.68
CA SER A 236 -12.01 -2.40 -7.96
C SER A 236 -13.44 -2.45 -8.51
N GLY A 237 -14.00 -3.66 -8.58
CA GLY A 237 -15.38 -3.88 -9.02
C GLY A 237 -16.40 -3.29 -8.05
N THR A 238 -17.33 -2.45 -8.53
CA THR A 238 -18.43 -1.91 -7.72
C THR A 238 -19.65 -2.82 -7.65
N GLN A 239 -19.62 -3.96 -8.37
CA GLN A 239 -20.76 -4.86 -8.48
C GLN A 239 -20.89 -5.74 -7.24
N SER A 240 -22.09 -5.76 -6.67
CA SER A 240 -22.49 -6.76 -5.68
C SER A 240 -23.43 -7.78 -6.34
N VAL A 241 -23.11 -9.06 -6.21
CA VAL A 241 -23.97 -10.16 -6.65
C VAL A 241 -24.74 -10.66 -5.43
N SER A 242 -26.06 -10.58 -5.47
CA SER A 242 -26.91 -11.25 -4.49
C SER A 242 -27.37 -12.58 -5.07
N SER A 243 -27.10 -13.68 -4.37
CA SER A 243 -27.69 -14.98 -4.67
C SER A 243 -28.91 -15.18 -3.78
N HIS A 244 -29.96 -15.77 -4.35
CA HIS A 244 -31.11 -16.23 -3.60
C HIS A 244 -31.29 -17.73 -3.86
N ALA A 245 -31.81 -18.46 -2.87
CA ALA A 245 -32.15 -19.86 -3.07
C ALA A 245 -33.19 -20.00 -4.19
N ASN A 246 -32.98 -20.92 -5.13
CA ASN A 246 -34.00 -21.23 -6.11
C ASN A 246 -35.17 -21.92 -5.40
N THR A 247 -36.28 -21.21 -5.20
CA THR A 247 -37.49 -21.74 -4.55
C THR A 247 -38.41 -22.48 -5.53
N ALA A 248 -38.03 -22.59 -6.81
CA ALA A 248 -38.77 -23.40 -7.75
C ALA A 248 -38.73 -24.88 -7.35
N SER A 249 -39.89 -25.53 -7.37
CA SER A 249 -39.99 -26.98 -7.22
C SER A 249 -39.17 -27.67 -8.30
N ALA A 250 -38.41 -28.71 -7.92
CA ALA A 250 -37.66 -29.53 -8.85
C ALA A 250 -38.57 -29.96 -10.01
N ALA A 251 -38.05 -29.84 -11.24
CA ALA A 251 -38.77 -30.36 -12.40
C ALA A 251 -39.09 -31.85 -12.14
N PRO A 252 -40.31 -32.31 -12.49
CA PRO A 252 -40.62 -33.72 -12.39
C PRO A 252 -39.57 -34.52 -13.16
N MET A 253 -39.21 -35.68 -12.63
CA MET A 253 -38.35 -36.62 -13.35
C MET A 253 -38.90 -36.78 -14.77
N PRO A 254 -38.05 -36.80 -15.82
CA PRO A 254 -38.51 -37.04 -17.17
C PRO A 254 -39.42 -38.27 -17.13
N SER A 255 -40.66 -38.13 -17.63
CA SER A 255 -41.59 -39.24 -17.62
C SER A 255 -40.91 -40.37 -18.39
N ASP A 256 -40.68 -41.49 -17.71
CA ASP A 256 -40.05 -42.65 -18.32
C ASP A 256 -40.95 -43.06 -19.49
N ASP A 257 -40.55 -42.69 -20.71
CA ASP A 257 -41.28 -43.08 -21.92
C ASP A 257 -41.37 -44.61 -22.00
N MET A 258 -40.47 -45.33 -21.30
CA MET A 258 -40.54 -46.76 -21.07
C MET A 258 -41.76 -47.18 -20.25
N ALA A 259 -42.15 -46.45 -19.21
CA ALA A 259 -43.35 -46.76 -18.42
C ALA A 259 -44.65 -46.53 -19.22
N LYS A 260 -44.69 -45.50 -20.07
CA LYS A 260 -45.77 -45.30 -21.05
C LYS A 260 -45.79 -46.41 -22.12
N PHE A 261 -44.62 -46.80 -22.62
CA PHE A 261 -44.48 -47.87 -23.60
C PHE A 261 -44.90 -49.24 -23.04
N LEU A 262 -44.51 -49.56 -21.80
CA LEU A 262 -44.85 -50.80 -21.10
C LEU A 262 -46.31 -50.90 -20.65
N ALA A 263 -47.06 -49.79 -20.60
CA ALA A 263 -48.48 -49.77 -20.25
C ALA A 263 -49.42 -49.79 -21.48
N ARG A 264 -48.88 -49.63 -22.70
CA ARG A 264 -49.65 -49.48 -23.95
C ARG A 264 -50.47 -50.71 -24.35
N TRP A 265 -50.22 -51.87 -23.75
CA TRP A 265 -50.98 -53.11 -24.02
C TRP A 265 -52.21 -53.26 -23.12
N LYS A 266 -52.42 -52.35 -22.16
CA LYS A 266 -53.58 -52.38 -21.23
C LYS A 266 -54.81 -51.66 -21.77
N ASP A 267 -54.72 -51.06 -22.96
CA ASP A 267 -55.80 -50.41 -23.68
C ASP A 267 -56.43 -51.36 -24.72
#